data_AF-A0A495WBW5-F1
#
_entry.id   AF-A0A495WBW5-F1
#
_cell.length_a   1.000
_cell.length_b   1.000
_cell.length_c   1.000
_cell.angle_alpha   90.00
_cell.angle_beta   90.00
_cell.angle_gamma   90.00
#
_symmetry.space_group_name_H-M   'P 1'
#
loop_
_entity.id
_entity.type
_entity.pdbx_description
1 polymer ?
#
loop_
_entity_poly.entity_id
_entity_poly.type
_entity_poly.pdbx_seq_one_letter_code
_entity_poly.pdbx_strand_id
1 'polypeptide(L)'
;MAKPKNPGGSTPGKPSQAHGNINAGNGISSAQAATAQAAQQGKPGGGSGGQSTKPGGTGKPAPPTKPIQPPTANAIRHSDASREHIVHGDGGRQGGHLAGTGFSKKTEFPMDWDEAKILDSAYQVTQQGPPAKGPYLTKDAEGRPAWAYDYKGTVDGVEVKTTVLANGEIRTAYPPNSADPGVITNPAAPHPAPSGIPMGNPPRYSNPAAGGDGSWTWEGPKGGKIIRVVQDAQGNVTTTVLGDYEKK
;
A
#
# COMPACT_ATOMS: atom_id res chain seq x y z
N MET A 1 32.31 61.12 -18.29
CA MET A 1 32.15 59.78 -18.91
C MET A 1 31.60 58.84 -17.84
N ALA A 2 30.28 58.58 -17.87
CA ALA A 2 29.59 57.78 -16.87
C ALA A 2 29.43 56.33 -17.35
N LYS A 3 29.75 55.37 -16.49
CA LYS A 3 29.64 53.92 -16.72
C LYS A 3 28.20 53.48 -16.36
N PRO A 4 27.46 52.75 -17.21
CA PRO A 4 26.19 52.17 -16.80
C PRO A 4 26.43 50.89 -15.98
N LYS A 5 25.75 50.78 -14.84
CA LYS A 5 25.51 49.53 -14.11
C LYS A 5 24.26 48.88 -14.71
N ASN A 6 24.35 47.62 -15.16
CA ASN A 6 23.17 46.81 -15.45
C ASN A 6 22.79 45.97 -14.20
N PRO A 7 21.48 45.85 -13.89
CA PRO A 7 20.97 45.13 -12.73
C PRO A 7 20.81 43.61 -13.01
N GLY A 8 20.70 42.85 -11.93
CA GLY A 8 20.77 41.39 -11.90
C GLY A 8 19.68 40.67 -12.70
N GLY A 9 20.11 39.61 -13.38
CA GLY A 9 19.26 38.60 -13.98
C GLY A 9 18.81 37.59 -12.92
N SER A 10 17.55 37.71 -12.53
CA SER A 10 16.76 36.65 -11.89
C SER A 10 16.67 35.44 -12.82
N THR A 11 17.17 34.29 -12.35
CA THR A 11 17.05 32.99 -13.04
C THR A 11 15.57 32.57 -13.05
N PRO A 12 14.98 32.25 -14.21
CA PRO A 12 13.61 31.75 -14.28
C PRO A 12 13.52 30.36 -13.62
N GLY A 13 12.59 30.22 -12.66
CA GLY A 13 12.24 28.93 -12.07
C GLY A 13 11.85 27.94 -13.16
N LYS A 14 12.53 26.79 -13.16
CA LYS A 14 12.21 25.66 -14.03
C LYS A 14 10.75 25.24 -13.73
N PRO A 15 9.86 25.14 -14.74
CA PRO A 15 8.49 24.73 -14.49
C PRO A 15 8.47 23.34 -13.84
N SER A 16 7.58 23.14 -12.86
CA SER A 16 7.32 21.84 -12.27
C SER A 16 6.89 20.89 -13.39
N GLN A 17 7.76 19.96 -13.78
CA GLN A 17 7.38 18.89 -14.67
C GLN A 17 6.34 18.04 -13.92
N ALA A 18 5.11 18.04 -14.44
CA ALA A 18 4.06 17.17 -13.95
C ALA A 18 4.43 15.74 -14.36
N HIS A 19 4.93 14.96 -13.40
CA HIS A 19 5.21 13.55 -13.56
C HIS A 19 4.01 12.75 -13.06
N GLY A 20 3.27 12.17 -14.01
CA GLY A 20 2.19 11.20 -13.77
C GLY A 20 0.92 11.71 -13.09
N ASN A 21 -0.20 11.02 -13.36
CA ASN A 21 -1.48 11.22 -12.68
C ASN A 21 -1.55 10.51 -11.31
N ILE A 22 -0.43 10.34 -10.61
CA ILE A 22 -0.48 9.85 -9.23
C ILE A 22 -1.19 10.93 -8.43
N ASN A 23 -2.45 10.66 -8.03
CA ASN A 23 -3.27 11.59 -7.28
C ASN A 23 -2.55 11.96 -5.97
N ALA A 24 -1.89 13.11 -5.98
CA ALA A 24 -1.07 13.60 -4.87
C ALA A 24 -1.89 13.81 -3.58
N GLY A 25 -3.21 14.00 -3.69
CA GLY A 25 -4.12 14.07 -2.53
C GLY A 25 -4.20 12.75 -1.75
N ASN A 26 -4.14 11.61 -2.46
CA ASN A 26 -4.09 10.28 -1.85
C ASN A 26 -2.66 9.90 -1.44
N GLY A 27 -1.64 10.46 -2.10
CA GLY A 27 -0.23 10.36 -1.70
C GLY A 27 0.08 11.01 -0.35
N ILE A 28 -0.42 12.24 -0.13
CA ILE A 28 -0.27 12.96 1.14
C ILE A 28 -1.04 12.26 2.27
N SER A 29 -2.27 11.83 2.00
CA SER A 29 -3.10 11.10 2.98
C SER A 29 -2.50 9.75 3.36
N SER A 30 -1.98 8.99 2.39
CA SER A 30 -1.31 7.71 2.66
C SER A 30 0.05 7.89 3.34
N ALA A 31 0.79 8.96 3.04
CA ALA A 31 2.04 9.26 3.75
C ALA A 31 1.80 9.70 5.20
N GLN A 32 0.74 10.46 5.47
CA GLN A 32 0.33 10.84 6.82
C GLN A 32 -0.22 9.62 7.59
N ALA A 33 -1.03 8.76 6.95
CA ALA A 33 -1.58 7.55 7.56
C ALA A 33 -0.50 6.49 7.87
N ALA A 34 0.42 6.25 6.93
CA ALA A 34 1.55 5.34 7.13
C ALA A 34 2.53 5.85 8.20
N THR A 35 2.73 7.17 8.29
CA THR A 35 3.57 7.78 9.33
C THR A 35 2.91 7.69 10.71
N ALA A 36 1.58 7.86 10.79
CA ALA A 36 0.83 7.64 12.02
C ALA A 36 0.93 6.18 12.51
N GLN A 37 0.93 5.21 11.60
CA GLN A 37 1.15 3.79 11.95
C GLN A 37 2.62 3.47 12.30
N ALA A 38 3.60 4.06 11.59
CA ALA A 38 5.02 3.88 11.91
C ALA A 38 5.39 4.48 13.29
N ALA A 39 4.70 5.54 13.71
CA ALA A 39 4.82 6.10 15.07
C ALA A 39 4.25 5.15 16.14
N GLN A 40 3.22 4.37 15.83
CA GLN A 40 2.63 3.37 16.73
C GLN A 40 3.45 2.07 16.82
N GLN A 41 4.26 1.75 15.80
CA GLN A 41 4.93 0.45 15.71
C GLN A 41 6.25 0.31 16.48
N GLY A 42 6.75 1.35 17.17
CA GLY A 42 7.88 1.22 18.11
C GLY A 42 9.18 0.64 17.51
N LYS A 43 10.18 1.49 17.31
CA LYS A 43 11.51 1.12 16.82
C LYS A 43 12.13 -0.03 17.65
N PRO A 44 12.53 -1.19 17.08
CA PRO A 44 13.32 -2.18 17.83
C PRO A 44 14.77 -1.67 17.90
N GLY A 45 15.12 -1.08 19.04
CA GLY A 45 16.49 -0.70 19.36
C GLY A 45 17.31 -1.93 19.77
N GLY A 46 18.45 -2.13 19.10
CA GLY A 46 19.49 -3.04 19.56
C GLY A 46 20.26 -2.45 20.74
N GLY A 47 20.52 -3.27 21.74
CA GLY A 47 21.34 -2.95 22.91
C GLY A 47 21.77 -4.24 23.61
N SER A 48 23.08 -4.40 23.71
CA SER A 48 23.83 -5.56 24.20
C SER A 48 23.79 -5.77 25.73
N GLY A 49 23.80 -7.04 26.14
CA GLY A 49 24.49 -7.54 27.34
C GLY A 49 23.79 -7.39 28.70
N GLY A 50 23.62 -8.51 29.41
CA GLY A 50 23.29 -8.50 30.85
C GLY A 50 22.34 -9.62 31.28
N GLN A 51 22.90 -10.70 31.81
CA GLN A 51 22.18 -11.79 32.45
C GLN A 51 21.59 -11.29 33.79
N SER A 52 20.26 -11.23 33.92
CA SER A 52 19.58 -11.08 35.22
C SER A 52 18.12 -11.56 35.15
N THR A 53 17.72 -12.31 36.15
CA THR A 53 16.44 -13.01 36.32
C THR A 53 15.33 -12.05 36.78
N LYS A 54 14.23 -11.92 36.01
CA LYS A 54 12.95 -11.37 36.49
C LYS A 54 11.73 -11.90 35.69
N PRO A 55 10.53 -11.95 36.31
CA PRO A 55 9.43 -12.84 35.93
C PRO A 55 8.39 -12.20 35.00
N GLY A 56 7.67 -13.06 34.27
CA GLY A 56 6.31 -12.79 33.79
C GLY A 56 6.18 -11.81 32.61
N GLY A 57 6.61 -12.22 31.42
CA GLY A 57 6.24 -11.51 30.19
C GLY A 57 4.73 -11.51 30.00
N THR A 58 4.13 -10.32 29.89
CA THR A 58 2.73 -10.13 29.49
C THR A 58 2.49 -10.84 28.16
N GLY A 59 1.82 -11.99 28.23
CA GLY A 59 1.68 -12.93 27.13
C GLY A 59 0.99 -12.32 25.93
N LYS A 60 1.50 -12.59 24.73
CA LYS A 60 0.75 -12.39 23.49
C LYS A 60 -0.62 -13.06 23.64
N PRO A 61 -1.72 -12.42 23.21
CA PRO A 61 -3.05 -13.02 23.28
C PRO A 61 -3.02 -14.42 22.68
N ALA A 62 -3.56 -15.40 23.42
CA ALA A 62 -3.73 -16.73 22.86
C ALA A 62 -4.61 -16.63 21.60
N PRO A 63 -4.28 -17.37 20.53
CA PRO A 63 -5.10 -17.37 19.33
C PRO A 63 -6.52 -17.86 19.68
N PRO A 64 -7.56 -17.31 19.02
CA PRO A 64 -8.92 -17.77 19.22
C PRO A 64 -9.06 -19.27 18.91
N THR A 65 -10.09 -19.91 19.45
CA THR A 65 -10.40 -21.31 19.15
C THR A 65 -10.60 -21.52 17.65
N LYS A 66 -10.01 -22.59 17.10
CA LYS A 66 -10.11 -22.91 15.67
C LYS A 66 -11.57 -23.21 15.30
N PRO A 67 -12.17 -22.48 14.34
CA PRO A 67 -13.52 -22.78 13.89
C PRO A 67 -13.56 -24.11 13.14
N ILE A 68 -14.68 -24.82 13.26
CA ILE A 68 -14.94 -26.09 12.56
C ILE A 68 -15.63 -25.90 11.21
N GLN A 69 -16.17 -24.70 10.93
CA GLN A 69 -16.86 -24.34 9.70
C GLN A 69 -16.51 -22.90 9.29
N PRO A 70 -16.49 -22.59 7.99
CA PRO A 70 -16.36 -21.20 7.53
C PRO A 70 -17.59 -20.36 7.92
N PRO A 71 -17.47 -19.02 7.88
CA PRO A 71 -18.62 -18.12 8.01
C PRO A 71 -19.71 -18.48 7.00
N THR A 72 -20.98 -18.32 7.38
CA THR A 72 -22.09 -18.47 6.44
C THR A 72 -22.06 -17.33 5.42
N ALA A 73 -22.61 -17.58 4.22
CA ALA A 73 -22.69 -16.59 3.14
C ALA A 73 -23.21 -15.22 3.62
N ASN A 74 -24.30 -15.21 4.40
CA ASN A 74 -24.93 -13.99 4.92
C ASN A 74 -24.11 -13.27 6.01
N ALA A 75 -23.10 -13.93 6.61
CA ALA A 75 -22.22 -13.31 7.57
C ALA A 75 -21.02 -12.61 6.92
N ILE A 76 -20.76 -12.89 5.64
CA ILE A 76 -19.64 -12.34 4.89
C ILE A 76 -19.93 -10.88 4.53
N ARG A 77 -18.99 -9.98 4.83
CA ARG A 77 -19.16 -8.54 4.61
C ARG A 77 -17.82 -7.81 4.48
N HIS A 78 -17.86 -6.62 3.92
CA HIS A 78 -16.76 -5.65 3.99
C HIS A 78 -16.90 -4.77 5.24
N SER A 79 -15.77 -4.40 5.83
CA SER A 79 -15.65 -3.32 6.82
C SER A 79 -15.04 -2.09 6.13
N ASP A 80 -15.17 -0.89 6.69
CA ASP A 80 -14.52 0.31 6.11
C ASP A 80 -13.00 0.13 6.02
N ALA A 81 -12.41 -0.50 7.04
CA ALA A 81 -10.99 -0.84 7.04
C ALA A 81 -10.62 -1.83 5.94
N SER A 82 -11.47 -2.82 5.65
CA SER A 82 -11.21 -3.76 4.56
C SER A 82 -11.33 -3.12 3.20
N ARG A 83 -12.30 -2.21 3.01
CA ARG A 83 -12.49 -1.46 1.76
C ARG A 83 -11.23 -0.65 1.44
N GLU A 84 -10.79 0.16 2.38
CA GLU A 84 -9.56 0.96 2.26
C GLU A 84 -8.35 0.08 1.99
N HIS A 85 -8.19 -0.99 2.76
CA HIS A 85 -7.07 -1.92 2.61
C HIS A 85 -7.05 -2.55 1.22
N ILE A 86 -8.18 -3.05 0.71
CA ILE A 86 -8.23 -3.72 -0.60
C ILE A 86 -7.94 -2.74 -1.73
N VAL A 87 -8.57 -1.57 -1.70
CA VAL A 87 -8.61 -0.65 -2.84
C VAL A 87 -7.37 0.23 -2.87
N HIS A 88 -7.03 0.88 -1.77
CA HIS A 88 -5.97 1.89 -1.71
C HIS A 88 -4.71 1.43 -0.96
N GLY A 89 -4.88 0.45 -0.06
CA GLY A 89 -3.85 -0.03 0.84
C GLY A 89 -3.73 0.85 2.08
N ASP A 90 -3.28 0.26 3.18
CA ASP A 90 -3.25 0.87 4.52
C ASP A 90 -1.94 1.63 4.82
N GLY A 91 -1.27 2.16 3.78
CA GLY A 91 0.03 2.84 3.93
C GLY A 91 1.23 1.90 4.14
N GLY A 92 0.98 0.60 4.30
CA GLY A 92 2.00 -0.45 4.36
C GLY A 92 2.30 -1.10 3.01
N ARG A 93 3.00 -2.24 3.06
CA ARG A 93 3.22 -3.12 1.89
C ARG A 93 2.04 -4.03 1.59
N GLN A 94 0.89 -3.84 2.24
CA GLN A 94 -0.28 -4.73 2.11
C GLN A 94 -1.43 -4.01 1.39
N GLY A 95 -2.34 -4.78 0.80
CA GLY A 95 -3.50 -4.21 0.10
C GLY A 95 -3.18 -3.35 -1.13
N GLY A 96 -4.10 -2.50 -1.53
CA GLY A 96 -3.98 -1.59 -2.67
C GLY A 96 -3.91 -2.31 -4.00
N HIS A 97 -5.08 -2.70 -4.49
CA HIS A 97 -5.25 -3.43 -5.74
C HIS A 97 -6.12 -2.66 -6.73
N LEU A 98 -6.56 -1.44 -6.43
CA LEU A 98 -7.10 -0.55 -7.46
C LEU A 98 -6.01 -0.21 -8.50
N ALA A 99 -6.41 -0.11 -9.76
CA ALA A 99 -5.54 0.33 -10.83
C ALA A 99 -4.89 1.69 -10.52
N GLY A 100 -3.58 1.78 -10.74
CA GLY A 100 -2.78 2.97 -10.50
C GLY A 100 -2.25 3.12 -9.07
N THR A 101 -2.47 2.15 -8.17
CA THR A 101 -1.88 2.20 -6.82
C THR A 101 -0.34 2.07 -6.86
N GLY A 102 0.22 1.35 -7.83
CA GLY A 102 1.64 1.29 -8.13
C GLY A 102 2.48 0.51 -7.11
N PHE A 103 1.90 -0.30 -6.24
CA PHE A 103 2.69 -1.02 -5.24
C PHE A 103 3.63 -2.05 -5.89
N SER A 104 4.92 -1.97 -5.54
CA SER A 104 5.98 -2.86 -6.03
C SER A 104 5.64 -4.34 -5.90
N LYS A 105 5.87 -5.10 -6.99
CA LYS A 105 5.63 -6.55 -7.10
C LYS A 105 4.19 -7.00 -6.81
N LYS A 106 3.21 -6.11 -6.98
CA LYS A 106 1.79 -6.44 -6.85
C LYS A 106 1.07 -6.40 -8.18
N THR A 107 -0.06 -7.09 -8.19
CA THR A 107 -1.08 -6.98 -9.22
C THR A 107 -2.17 -6.01 -8.79
N GLU A 108 -2.83 -5.41 -9.77
CA GLU A 108 -3.98 -4.54 -9.61
C GLU A 108 -5.11 -5.03 -10.51
N PHE A 109 -6.35 -4.76 -10.10
CA PHE A 109 -7.53 -5.04 -10.89
C PHE A 109 -7.53 -4.21 -12.18
N PRO A 110 -8.34 -4.64 -13.18
CA PRO A 110 -8.48 -3.91 -14.44
C PRO A 110 -8.81 -2.42 -14.24
N MET A 111 -8.33 -1.59 -15.16
CA MET A 111 -8.49 -0.13 -15.09
C MET A 111 -9.95 0.32 -15.16
N ASP A 112 -10.82 -0.47 -15.79
CA ASP A 112 -12.26 -0.26 -15.88
C ASP A 112 -13.04 -0.75 -14.65
N TRP A 113 -12.37 -1.39 -13.69
CA TRP A 113 -12.98 -1.77 -12.41
C TRP A 113 -12.80 -0.65 -11.39
N ASP A 114 -13.91 -0.03 -11.03
CA ASP A 114 -13.96 0.90 -9.91
C ASP A 114 -13.96 0.18 -8.55
N GLU A 115 -13.91 0.96 -7.47
CA GLU A 115 -13.97 0.42 -6.10
C GLU A 115 -15.20 -0.47 -5.87
N ALA A 116 -16.37 -0.04 -6.34
CA ALA A 116 -17.62 -0.77 -6.13
C ALA A 116 -17.55 -2.15 -6.80
N LYS A 117 -17.07 -2.22 -8.03
CA LYS A 117 -16.86 -3.45 -8.78
C LYS A 117 -15.85 -4.37 -8.09
N ILE A 118 -14.73 -3.84 -7.60
CA ILE A 118 -13.71 -4.64 -6.90
C ILE A 118 -14.31 -5.30 -5.65
N LEU A 119 -15.02 -4.52 -4.84
CA LEU A 119 -15.60 -5.00 -3.59
C LEU A 119 -16.74 -5.98 -3.83
N ASP A 120 -17.58 -5.72 -4.84
CA ASP A 120 -18.65 -6.63 -5.25
C ASP A 120 -18.07 -7.96 -5.76
N SER A 121 -17.07 -7.92 -6.67
CA SER A 121 -16.38 -9.11 -7.16
C SER A 121 -15.74 -9.93 -6.03
N ALA A 122 -15.13 -9.26 -5.05
CA ALA A 122 -14.55 -9.91 -3.88
C ALA A 122 -15.61 -10.67 -3.06
N TYR A 123 -16.79 -10.08 -2.87
CA TYR A 123 -17.93 -10.72 -2.21
C TYR A 123 -18.51 -11.84 -3.08
N GLN A 124 -18.74 -11.60 -4.37
CA GLN A 124 -19.29 -12.58 -5.32
C GLN A 124 -18.48 -13.88 -5.33
N VAL A 125 -17.15 -13.81 -5.31
CA VAL A 125 -16.29 -15.00 -5.24
C VAL A 125 -16.56 -15.85 -3.99
N THR A 126 -16.91 -15.24 -2.85
CA THR A 126 -17.26 -15.99 -1.64
C THR A 126 -18.58 -16.77 -1.76
N GLN A 127 -19.40 -16.44 -2.76
CA GLN A 127 -20.69 -17.07 -3.04
C GLN A 127 -20.59 -18.18 -4.10
N GLN A 128 -19.45 -18.31 -4.79
CA GLN A 128 -19.28 -19.29 -5.88
C GLN A 128 -19.04 -20.73 -5.38
N GLY A 129 -18.74 -20.91 -4.10
CA GLY A 129 -18.49 -22.25 -3.55
C GLY A 129 -17.81 -22.23 -2.17
N PRO A 130 -17.40 -23.41 -1.67
CA PRO A 130 -16.65 -23.51 -0.43
C PRO A 130 -15.26 -22.84 -0.54
N PRO A 131 -14.63 -22.46 0.59
CA PRO A 131 -13.27 -21.96 0.56
C PRO A 131 -12.30 -22.93 -0.10
N ALA A 132 -11.41 -22.42 -0.94
CA ALA A 132 -10.33 -23.19 -1.55
C ALA A 132 -9.26 -23.59 -0.52
N LYS A 133 -9.11 -22.83 0.57
CA LYS A 133 -8.18 -23.15 1.66
C LYS A 133 -8.69 -22.59 2.99
N GLY A 134 -8.42 -23.30 4.08
CA GLY A 134 -8.68 -22.85 5.44
C GLY A 134 -9.32 -23.96 6.30
N PRO A 135 -9.49 -23.71 7.60
CA PRO A 135 -9.04 -22.51 8.32
C PRO A 135 -7.51 -22.45 8.54
N TYR A 136 -6.92 -21.26 8.44
CA TYR A 136 -5.52 -20.98 8.81
C TYR A 136 -5.39 -19.68 9.62
N LEU A 137 -4.31 -19.54 10.40
CA LEU A 137 -4.08 -18.32 11.18
C LEU A 137 -3.50 -17.19 10.33
N THR A 138 -4.07 -16.00 10.51
CA THR A 138 -3.61 -14.72 9.97
C THR A 138 -3.75 -13.65 11.05
N LYS A 139 -3.71 -12.38 10.65
CA LYS A 139 -4.00 -11.23 11.51
C LYS A 139 -5.22 -10.45 11.02
N ASP A 140 -6.01 -9.93 11.96
CA ASP A 140 -7.05 -8.94 11.67
C ASP A 140 -6.44 -7.55 11.36
N ALA A 141 -7.29 -6.53 11.22
CA ALA A 141 -6.86 -5.15 10.97
C ALA A 141 -6.02 -4.58 12.11
N GLU A 142 -6.26 -5.00 13.36
CA GLU A 142 -5.50 -4.58 14.54
C GLU A 142 -4.23 -5.42 14.80
N GLY A 143 -3.91 -6.36 13.89
CA GLY A 143 -2.73 -7.21 14.02
C GLY A 143 -2.89 -8.38 14.99
N ARG A 144 -4.09 -8.62 15.53
CA ARG A 144 -4.39 -9.73 16.45
C ARG A 144 -4.58 -11.03 15.66
N PRO A 145 -4.20 -12.19 16.22
CA PRO A 145 -4.40 -13.47 15.56
C PRO A 145 -5.89 -13.74 15.24
N ALA A 146 -6.18 -14.07 13.98
CA ALA A 146 -7.51 -14.41 13.51
C ALA A 146 -7.46 -15.64 12.60
N TRP A 147 -8.49 -16.47 12.64
CA TRP A 147 -8.66 -17.56 11.66
C TRP A 147 -9.22 -17.01 10.36
N ALA A 148 -8.78 -17.56 9.24
CA ALA A 148 -9.21 -17.14 7.92
C ALA A 148 -9.35 -18.29 6.93
N TYR A 149 -10.04 -17.97 5.84
CA TYR A 149 -10.37 -18.83 4.73
C TYR A 149 -10.07 -18.09 3.42
N ASP A 150 -9.42 -18.76 2.49
CA ASP A 150 -9.16 -18.24 1.14
C ASP A 150 -10.23 -18.79 0.20
N TYR A 151 -10.88 -17.89 -0.53
CA TYR A 151 -11.80 -18.17 -1.63
C TYR A 151 -11.11 -17.78 -2.94
N LYS A 152 -11.47 -18.49 -4.01
CA LYS A 152 -11.05 -18.20 -5.37
C LYS A 152 -12.25 -18.36 -6.29
N GLY A 153 -12.34 -17.49 -7.27
CA GLY A 153 -13.37 -17.53 -8.28
C GLY A 153 -13.01 -16.61 -9.42
N THR A 154 -13.82 -16.60 -10.47
CA THR A 154 -13.61 -15.76 -11.65
C THR A 154 -14.80 -14.81 -11.79
N VAL A 155 -14.51 -13.53 -12.06
CA VAL A 155 -15.51 -12.50 -12.37
C VAL A 155 -15.01 -11.74 -13.59
N ASP A 156 -15.83 -11.68 -14.65
CA ASP A 156 -15.52 -11.05 -15.94
C ASP A 156 -14.14 -11.44 -16.54
N GLY A 157 -13.79 -12.71 -16.41
CA GLY A 157 -12.52 -13.26 -16.94
C GLY A 157 -11.30 -13.05 -16.05
N VAL A 158 -11.45 -12.44 -14.88
CA VAL A 158 -10.37 -12.21 -13.90
C VAL A 158 -10.52 -13.16 -12.72
N GLU A 159 -9.49 -13.97 -12.42
CA GLU A 159 -9.39 -14.70 -11.16
C GLU A 159 -9.32 -13.66 -10.03
N VAL A 160 -10.18 -13.80 -9.03
CA VAL A 160 -10.17 -13.00 -7.81
C VAL A 160 -9.93 -13.95 -6.65
N LYS A 161 -8.91 -13.64 -5.84
CA LYS A 161 -8.65 -14.33 -4.59
C LYS A 161 -9.09 -13.45 -3.44
N THR A 162 -9.96 -13.98 -2.57
CA THR A 162 -10.52 -13.27 -1.41
C THR A 162 -10.17 -14.01 -0.13
N THR A 163 -9.60 -13.33 0.86
CA THR A 163 -9.40 -13.89 2.21
C THR A 163 -10.51 -13.37 3.13
N VAL A 164 -11.25 -14.28 3.76
CA VAL A 164 -12.33 -13.99 4.71
C VAL A 164 -11.93 -14.46 6.10
N LEU A 165 -12.03 -13.60 7.10
CA LEU A 165 -11.82 -13.94 8.50
C LEU A 165 -13.00 -14.75 9.04
N ALA A 166 -12.77 -15.54 10.08
CA ALA A 166 -13.80 -16.36 10.72
C ALA A 166 -14.96 -15.54 11.33
N ASN A 167 -14.80 -14.23 11.52
CA ASN A 167 -15.87 -13.31 11.93
C ASN A 167 -16.75 -12.83 10.74
N GLY A 168 -16.48 -13.31 9.51
CA GLY A 168 -17.17 -12.93 8.27
C GLY A 168 -16.58 -11.71 7.55
N GLU A 169 -15.59 -11.03 8.10
CA GLU A 169 -14.97 -9.89 7.42
C GLU A 169 -14.10 -10.35 6.24
N ILE A 170 -14.33 -9.78 5.06
CA ILE A 170 -13.38 -9.90 3.95
C ILE A 170 -12.14 -9.08 4.32
N ARG A 171 -10.99 -9.72 4.56
CA ARG A 171 -9.75 -9.05 4.99
C ARG A 171 -8.97 -8.44 3.84
N THR A 172 -8.95 -9.14 2.70
CA THR A 172 -8.22 -8.73 1.50
C THR A 172 -8.80 -9.42 0.26
N ALA A 173 -8.64 -8.80 -0.90
CA ALA A 173 -8.97 -9.35 -2.19
C ALA A 173 -8.00 -8.79 -3.24
N TYR A 174 -7.56 -9.64 -4.18
CA TYR A 174 -6.64 -9.25 -5.24
C TYR A 174 -6.73 -10.18 -6.45
N PRO A 175 -6.35 -9.71 -7.66
CA PRO A 175 -6.26 -10.57 -8.84
C PRO A 175 -4.91 -11.29 -8.87
N PRO A 176 -4.82 -12.61 -8.61
CA PRO A 176 -3.53 -13.27 -8.44
C PRO A 176 -2.85 -13.62 -9.78
N ASN A 177 -3.58 -13.64 -10.89
CA ASN A 177 -3.06 -14.05 -12.19
C ASN A 177 -2.83 -12.84 -13.10
N SER A 178 -1.57 -12.54 -13.40
CA SER A 178 -1.17 -11.42 -14.27
C SER A 178 -1.51 -11.65 -15.74
N ALA A 179 -1.87 -12.87 -16.15
CA ALA A 179 -2.25 -13.18 -17.52
C ALA A 179 -3.74 -12.92 -17.80
N ASP A 180 -4.54 -12.62 -16.77
CA ASP A 180 -5.96 -12.36 -16.94
C ASP A 180 -6.19 -11.00 -17.64
N PRO A 181 -7.28 -10.87 -18.41
CA PRO A 181 -7.57 -9.64 -19.16
C PRO A 181 -7.59 -8.40 -18.26
N GLY A 182 -6.80 -7.39 -18.63
CA GLY A 182 -6.78 -6.10 -17.94
C GLY A 182 -6.03 -6.07 -16.60
N VAL A 183 -5.63 -7.21 -16.02
CA VAL A 183 -4.87 -7.24 -14.77
C VAL A 183 -3.51 -6.56 -14.96
N ILE A 184 -3.23 -5.56 -14.12
CA ILE A 184 -2.02 -4.76 -14.20
C ILE A 184 -0.98 -5.37 -13.25
N THR A 185 0.26 -5.50 -13.69
CA THR A 185 1.37 -5.97 -12.84
C THR A 185 2.42 -4.90 -12.69
N ASN A 186 2.79 -4.60 -11.45
CA ASN A 186 3.82 -3.63 -11.14
C ASN A 186 5.20 -4.29 -11.02
N PRO A 187 6.25 -3.68 -11.60
CA PRO A 187 7.61 -4.18 -11.48
C PRO A 187 8.13 -4.10 -10.05
N ALA A 188 9.31 -4.70 -9.85
CA ALA A 188 10.05 -4.52 -8.62
C ALA A 188 10.60 -3.09 -8.53
N ALA A 189 10.50 -2.49 -7.35
CA ALA A 189 11.15 -1.22 -7.04
C ALA A 189 12.67 -1.30 -7.29
N PRO A 190 13.31 -0.20 -7.75
CA PRO A 190 14.74 -0.15 -8.02
C PRO A 190 15.57 -0.59 -6.82
N HIS A 191 16.60 -1.41 -7.09
CA HIS A 191 17.54 -1.88 -6.09
C HIS A 191 18.99 -1.73 -6.61
N PRO A 192 19.84 -0.92 -5.97
CA PRO A 192 19.56 -0.11 -4.78
C PRO A 192 18.53 1.00 -5.06
N ALA A 193 17.81 1.43 -4.01
CA ALA A 193 16.92 2.57 -4.13
C ALA A 193 17.74 3.86 -4.34
N PRO A 194 17.17 4.90 -4.99
CA PRO A 194 17.85 6.18 -5.15
C PRO A 194 18.33 6.77 -3.83
N SER A 195 19.45 7.51 -3.89
CA SER A 195 19.87 8.33 -2.76
C SER A 195 18.79 9.36 -2.45
N GLY A 196 18.69 9.76 -1.19
CA GLY A 196 17.79 10.86 -0.83
C GLY A 196 16.35 10.45 -0.51
N ILE A 197 15.93 9.19 -0.68
CA ILE A 197 14.54 8.78 -0.39
C ILE A 197 14.11 9.06 1.08
N PRO A 198 12.84 9.40 1.31
CA PRO A 198 12.26 9.51 2.64
C PRO A 198 12.13 8.14 3.33
N MET A 199 12.01 8.15 4.66
CA MET A 199 11.71 6.94 5.44
C MET A 199 10.19 6.77 5.58
N GLY A 200 9.72 5.53 5.66
CA GLY A 200 8.36 5.22 6.11
C GLY A 200 7.47 4.57 5.05
N ASN A 201 7.51 5.05 3.80
CA ASN A 201 6.55 4.60 2.78
C ASN A 201 7.18 3.73 1.69
N PRO A 202 6.50 2.64 1.27
CA PRO A 202 6.90 1.92 0.06
C PRO A 202 6.75 2.82 -1.18
N PRO A 203 7.62 2.68 -2.18
CA PRO A 203 7.51 3.46 -3.40
C PRO A 203 6.29 3.03 -4.23
N ARG A 204 5.79 3.96 -5.04
CA ARG A 204 4.72 3.75 -6.01
C ARG A 204 5.27 3.82 -7.43
N TYR A 205 4.91 2.87 -8.27
CA TYR A 205 5.19 2.85 -9.69
C TYR A 205 4.03 3.48 -10.46
N SER A 206 4.32 4.47 -11.30
CA SER A 206 3.33 5.06 -12.20
C SER A 206 3.15 4.14 -13.42
N ASN A 207 2.37 3.05 -13.28
CA ASN A 207 2.26 2.04 -14.32
C ASN A 207 1.63 2.56 -15.63
N PRO A 208 2.28 2.45 -16.80
CA PRO A 208 1.70 2.88 -18.07
C PRO A 208 0.38 2.22 -18.44
N ALA A 209 0.15 0.97 -18.02
CA ALA A 209 -1.13 0.29 -18.23
C ALA A 209 -2.29 0.92 -17.43
N ALA A 210 -1.97 1.68 -16.38
CA ALA A 210 -2.91 2.50 -15.62
C ALA A 210 -2.88 3.99 -16.03
N GLY A 211 -2.25 4.33 -17.16
CA GLY A 211 -2.08 5.72 -17.61
C GLY A 211 -0.93 6.48 -16.95
N GLY A 212 0.02 5.77 -16.34
CA GLY A 212 1.23 6.33 -15.74
C GLY A 212 2.38 6.57 -16.72
N ASP A 213 3.47 7.19 -16.24
CA ASP A 213 4.65 7.55 -17.04
C ASP A 213 5.85 6.60 -16.87
N GLY A 214 5.67 5.50 -16.13
CA GLY A 214 6.73 4.53 -15.84
C GLY A 214 7.74 4.98 -14.79
N SER A 215 7.47 6.05 -14.04
CA SER A 215 8.32 6.51 -12.95
C SER A 215 8.09 5.77 -11.63
N TRP A 216 9.09 5.80 -10.76
CA TRP A 216 8.99 5.42 -9.36
C TRP A 216 8.96 6.65 -8.48
N THR A 217 8.03 6.70 -7.53
CA THR A 217 7.89 7.80 -6.58
C THR A 217 8.05 7.31 -5.14
N TRP A 218 8.92 7.98 -4.38
CA TRP A 218 9.02 7.85 -2.92
C TRP A 218 8.60 9.18 -2.31
N GLU A 219 7.62 9.17 -1.43
CA GLU A 219 7.14 10.37 -0.75
C GLU A 219 7.03 10.13 0.75
N GLY A 220 7.44 11.12 1.55
CA GLY A 220 7.35 11.03 3.01
C GLY A 220 8.29 11.97 3.74
N PRO A 221 8.36 11.85 5.08
CA PRO A 221 9.16 12.73 5.91
C PRO A 221 10.67 12.45 5.80
N LYS A 222 11.46 13.52 5.72
CA LYS A 222 12.93 13.51 5.83
C LYS A 222 13.45 14.84 6.33
N GLY A 223 14.22 14.81 7.42
CA GLY A 223 14.90 16.01 7.93
C GLY A 223 13.97 17.18 8.26
N GLY A 224 12.78 16.91 8.84
CA GLY A 224 11.79 17.94 9.17
C GLY A 224 11.01 18.48 7.96
N LYS A 225 11.17 17.89 6.78
CA LYS A 225 10.41 18.22 5.57
C LYS A 225 9.64 17.00 5.07
N ILE A 226 8.57 17.23 4.32
CA ILE A 226 8.03 16.22 3.40
C ILE A 226 8.78 16.36 2.08
N ILE A 227 9.35 15.27 1.60
CA ILE A 227 10.04 15.23 0.31
C ILE A 227 9.40 14.20 -0.62
N ARG A 228 9.50 14.46 -1.92
CA ARG A 228 9.20 13.52 -2.99
C ARG A 228 10.48 13.28 -3.78
N VAL A 229 10.86 12.01 -3.93
CA VAL A 229 11.90 11.58 -4.84
C VAL A 229 11.21 10.84 -5.98
N VAL A 230 11.49 11.24 -7.22
CA VAL A 230 10.98 10.57 -8.42
C VAL A 230 12.16 10.05 -9.22
N GLN A 231 12.14 8.77 -9.58
CA GLN A 231 13.05 8.20 -10.57
C GLN A 231 12.25 7.92 -11.84
N ASP A 232 12.58 8.57 -12.94
CA ASP A 232 11.89 8.36 -14.22
C ASP A 232 12.26 7.01 -14.86
N ALA A 233 11.60 6.67 -15.98
CA ALA A 233 11.84 5.43 -16.70
C ALA A 233 13.27 5.30 -17.25
N GLN A 234 14.00 6.41 -17.40
CA GLN A 234 15.40 6.45 -17.82
C GLN A 234 16.38 6.37 -16.65
N GLY A 235 15.87 6.37 -15.41
CA GLY A 235 16.65 6.30 -14.19
C GLY A 235 17.11 7.66 -13.65
N ASN A 236 16.68 8.78 -14.25
CA ASN A 236 17.01 10.11 -13.72
C ASN A 236 16.23 10.37 -12.44
N VAL A 237 16.90 10.94 -11.45
CA VAL A 237 16.33 11.18 -10.12
C VAL A 237 16.08 12.66 -9.90
N THR A 238 14.87 13.01 -9.50
CA THR A 238 14.51 14.35 -9.05
C THR A 238 14.06 14.31 -7.60
N THR A 239 14.38 15.35 -6.83
CA THR A 239 13.93 15.51 -5.44
C THR A 239 13.23 16.84 -5.31
N THR A 240 12.02 16.81 -4.75
CA THR A 240 11.17 17.99 -4.52
C THR A 240 10.82 18.06 -3.04
N VAL A 241 10.94 19.24 -2.45
CA VAL A 241 10.42 19.51 -1.09
C VAL A 241 8.95 19.91 -1.23
N LEU A 242 8.05 19.14 -0.62
CA LEU A 242 6.60 19.39 -0.68
C LEU A 242 6.11 20.29 0.46
N GLY A 243 6.86 20.37 1.56
CA GLY A 243 6.50 21.21 2.70
C GLY A 243 7.27 20.84 3.97
N ASP A 244 6.90 21.49 5.06
CA ASP A 244 7.38 21.16 6.40
C ASP A 244 6.71 19.89 6.93
N TYR A 245 7.46 19.10 7.70
CA TYR A 245 6.95 17.94 8.41
C TYR A 245 6.92 18.23 9.90
N GLU A 246 5.71 18.44 10.43
CA GLU A 246 5.47 18.52 11.86
C GLU A 246 5.13 17.13 12.39
N LYS A 247 6.00 16.62 13.27
CA LYS A 247 5.75 15.36 13.96
C LYS A 247 4.69 15.61 15.03
N LYS A 248 3.46 15.15 14.76
CA LYS A 248 2.38 15.11 15.76
C LYS A 248 2.66 14.07 16.83
#